data_AF-A0A0F9J7G6-F1
#
_entry.id   AF-A0A0F9J7G6-F1
#
_cell.length_a   1.000
_cell.length_b   1.000
_cell.length_c   1.000
_cell.angle_alpha   90.00
_cell.angle_beta   90.00
_cell.angle_gamma   90.00
#
_symmetry.space_group_name_H-M   'P 1'
#
loop_
_entity.id
_entity.type
_entity.pdbx_description
1 polymer ?
#
loop_
_entity_poly.entity_id
_entity_poly.type
_entity_poly.pdbx_seq_one_letter_code
_entity_poly.pdbx_strand_id
1 'polypeptide(L)'
;MKTYINPKMLTWARKRNKLTIEMLAERMKRTPTEIKMWEDGTKDPSYGHLEDLAYKQFKIPLAVLFFPEPPAESDPVNKFRHLPDYELERFSEDTVRKIRLAQAYQDSLSIILEDYTSKKIFNDIVPKNQSVKDLAHQVRKYVGITIEEQY
;
A
#
# COMPACT_ATOMS: atom_id res chain seq x y z
N MET A 1 -4.36 29.17 -15.17
CA MET A 1 -3.89 29.09 -13.78
C MET A 1 -2.71 28.13 -13.75
N LYS A 2 -1.52 28.59 -13.36
CA LYS A 2 -0.32 27.76 -13.28
C LYS A 2 -0.34 27.02 -11.94
N THR A 3 -0.40 25.70 -11.96
CA THR A 3 -0.39 24.87 -10.75
C THR A 3 1.05 24.55 -10.41
N TYR A 4 1.57 25.13 -9.33
CA TYR A 4 2.87 24.73 -8.77
C TYR A 4 2.71 23.32 -8.20
N ILE A 5 3.01 22.32 -9.02
CA ILE A 5 3.04 20.91 -8.64
C ILE A 5 4.49 20.50 -8.40
N ASN A 6 4.71 19.52 -7.54
CA ASN A 6 6.03 18.95 -7.37
C ASN A 6 6.24 17.83 -8.41
N PRO A 7 7.16 17.98 -9.39
CA PRO A 7 7.37 16.97 -10.43
C PRO A 7 7.78 15.61 -9.85
N LYS A 8 8.49 15.62 -8.71
CA LYS A 8 8.87 14.40 -7.98
C LYS A 8 7.65 13.60 -7.51
N MET A 9 6.55 14.27 -7.15
CA MET A 9 5.31 13.61 -6.77
C MET A 9 4.63 12.93 -7.96
N LEU A 10 4.71 13.50 -9.15
CA LEU A 10 4.18 12.87 -10.37
C LEU A 10 4.96 11.60 -10.72
N THR A 11 6.30 11.68 -10.74
CA THR A 11 7.15 10.51 -10.97
C THR A 11 6.92 9.43 -9.91
N TRP A 12 6.84 9.81 -8.64
CA TRP A 12 6.54 8.89 -7.54
C TRP A 12 5.19 8.22 -7.75
N ALA A 13 4.11 8.98 -7.98
CA ALA A 13 2.76 8.44 -8.11
C ALA A 13 2.62 7.51 -9.33
N ARG A 14 3.30 7.81 -10.43
CA ARG A 14 3.35 6.95 -11.62
C ARG A 14 4.07 5.64 -11.33
N LYS A 15 5.30 5.69 -10.78
CA LYS A 15 6.09 4.49 -10.45
C LYS A 15 5.40 3.63 -9.39
N ARG A 16 4.78 4.26 -8.40
CA ARG A 16 3.96 3.64 -7.35
C ARG A 16 2.85 2.74 -7.92
N ASN A 17 2.27 3.13 -9.05
CA ASN A 17 1.22 2.38 -9.76
C ASN A 17 1.78 1.53 -10.92
N LYS A 18 3.11 1.37 -11.05
CA LYS A 18 3.76 0.65 -12.15
C LYS A 18 3.36 1.10 -13.55
N LEU A 19 3.02 2.37 -13.69
CA LEU A 19 2.69 2.94 -14.99
C LEU A 19 3.98 3.32 -15.71
N THR A 20 4.16 2.85 -16.95
CA THR A 20 5.18 3.43 -17.83
C THR A 20 4.72 4.80 -18.32
N ILE A 21 5.66 5.58 -18.85
CA ILE A 21 5.34 6.89 -19.42
C ILE A 21 4.42 6.71 -20.64
N GLU A 22 4.67 5.66 -21.41
CA GLU A 22 3.92 5.29 -22.61
C GLU A 22 2.49 4.91 -22.27
N MET A 23 2.29 4.05 -21.26
CA MET A 23 0.95 3.67 -20.78
C MET A 23 0.17 4.87 -20.27
N LEU A 24 0.81 5.76 -19.51
CA LEU A 24 0.16 6.95 -18.98
C LEU A 24 -0.21 7.93 -20.11
N ALA A 25 0.69 8.13 -21.07
CA ALA A 25 0.47 8.97 -22.23
C ALA A 25 -0.72 8.46 -23.06
N GLU A 26 -0.79 7.16 -23.32
CA GLU A 26 -1.91 6.53 -24.02
C GLU A 26 -3.24 6.76 -23.29
N ARG A 27 -3.29 6.49 -21.99
CA ARG A 27 -4.51 6.66 -21.16
C ARG A 27 -5.00 8.11 -21.11
N MET A 28 -4.07 9.06 -21.10
CA MET A 28 -4.39 10.50 -21.08
C MET A 28 -4.57 11.09 -22.48
N LYS A 29 -4.41 10.29 -23.54
CA LYS A 29 -4.41 10.75 -24.94
C LYS A 29 -3.40 11.89 -25.18
N ARG A 30 -2.22 11.76 -24.59
CA ARG A 30 -1.09 12.70 -24.68
C ARG A 30 0.13 12.01 -25.29
N THR A 31 1.17 12.80 -25.57
CA THR A 31 2.45 12.24 -26.03
C THR A 31 3.33 11.83 -24.83
N PRO A 32 4.16 10.79 -24.95
CA PRO A 32 5.14 10.44 -23.92
C PRO A 32 6.08 11.60 -23.57
N THR A 33 6.37 12.47 -24.55
CA THR A 33 7.16 13.69 -24.35
C THR A 33 6.48 14.68 -23.42
N GLU A 34 5.17 14.88 -23.55
CA GLU A 34 4.42 15.79 -22.67
C GLU A 34 4.40 15.28 -21.22
N ILE A 35 4.22 13.96 -21.02
CA ILE A 35 4.30 13.34 -19.69
C ILE A 35 5.69 13.52 -19.08
N LYS A 36 6.76 13.34 -19.86
CA LYS A 36 8.14 13.60 -19.42
C LYS A 36 8.32 15.05 -18.97
N MET A 37 7.79 16.00 -19.74
CA MET A 37 7.85 17.42 -19.40
C MET A 37 7.11 17.77 -18.10
N TRP A 38 6.10 16.98 -17.71
CA TRP A 38 5.45 17.15 -16.41
C TRP A 38 6.29 16.59 -15.26
N GLU A 39 6.96 15.45 -15.49
CA GLU A 39 7.81 14.81 -14.49
C GLU A 39 9.18 15.49 -14.29
N ASP A 40 9.68 16.21 -15.29
CA ASP A 40 10.91 17.00 -15.19
C ASP A 40 10.68 18.45 -14.72
N GLY A 41 9.42 18.90 -14.68
CA GLY A 41 9.03 20.25 -14.27
C GLY A 41 9.20 21.32 -15.35
N THR A 42 9.47 20.95 -16.59
CA THR A 42 9.56 21.88 -17.73
C THR A 42 8.19 22.45 -18.10
N LYS A 43 7.11 21.69 -17.85
CA LYS A 43 5.73 22.10 -18.09
C LYS A 43 4.82 21.62 -16.96
N ASP A 44 3.91 22.48 -16.52
CA ASP A 44 2.90 22.07 -15.55
C ASP A 44 1.67 21.47 -16.25
N PRO A 45 1.11 20.35 -15.76
CA PRO A 45 -0.22 19.91 -16.15
C PRO A 45 -1.26 20.96 -15.75
N SER A 46 -2.41 20.99 -16.44
CA SER A 46 -3.54 21.81 -16.01
C SER A 46 -4.19 21.20 -14.76
N TYR A 47 -4.98 21.98 -14.02
CA TYR A 47 -5.72 21.47 -12.87
C TYR A 47 -6.64 20.27 -13.24
N GLY A 48 -7.32 20.34 -14.39
CA GLY A 48 -8.13 19.21 -14.87
C GLY A 48 -7.31 17.96 -15.21
N HIS A 49 -6.08 18.12 -15.69
CA HIS A 49 -5.16 16.98 -15.86
C HIS A 49 -4.69 16.44 -14.51
N LEU A 50 -4.46 17.29 -13.50
CA LEU A 50 -4.11 16.85 -12.15
C LEU A 50 -5.24 16.05 -11.50
N GLU A 51 -6.49 16.47 -11.67
CA GLU A 51 -7.65 15.69 -11.20
C GLU A 51 -7.73 14.33 -11.91
N ASP A 52 -7.51 14.30 -13.22
CA ASP A 52 -7.49 13.04 -13.98
C ASP A 52 -6.35 12.11 -13.52
N LEU A 53 -5.15 12.65 -13.34
CA LEU A 53 -3.99 11.95 -12.80
C LEU A 53 -4.29 11.38 -11.40
N ALA A 54 -4.76 12.21 -10.47
CA ALA A 54 -5.03 11.81 -9.09
C ALA A 54 -6.16 10.76 -9.01
N TYR A 55 -7.32 11.05 -9.59
CA TYR A 55 -8.53 10.26 -9.40
C TYR A 55 -8.67 9.10 -10.36
N LYS A 56 -8.17 9.20 -11.59
CA LYS A 56 -8.31 8.12 -12.59
C LYS A 56 -7.08 7.24 -12.66
N GLN A 57 -5.90 7.82 -12.76
CA GLN A 57 -4.66 7.08 -13.01
C GLN A 57 -4.04 6.56 -11.71
N PHE A 58 -3.78 7.44 -10.75
CA PHE A 58 -2.98 7.14 -9.56
C PHE A 58 -3.79 6.64 -8.36
N LYS A 59 -5.11 6.92 -8.30
CA LYS A 59 -5.99 6.58 -7.16
C LYS A 59 -5.44 7.11 -5.83
N ILE A 60 -5.10 8.39 -5.80
CA ILE A 60 -4.65 9.10 -4.60
C ILE A 60 -5.46 10.39 -4.41
N PRO A 61 -5.56 10.91 -3.18
CA PRO A 61 -6.11 12.24 -2.97
C PRO A 61 -5.30 13.28 -3.73
N LEU A 62 -5.98 14.22 -4.41
CA LEU A 62 -5.34 15.26 -5.20
C LEU A 62 -4.29 16.06 -4.40
N ALA A 63 -4.60 16.34 -3.12
CA ALA A 63 -3.72 17.07 -2.21
C ALA A 63 -2.33 16.43 -2.06
N VAL A 64 -2.20 15.11 -2.22
CA VAL A 64 -0.91 14.40 -2.12
C VAL A 64 0.06 14.87 -3.21
N LEU A 65 -0.41 15.25 -4.40
CA LEU A 65 0.47 15.73 -5.47
C LEU A 65 1.14 17.08 -5.15
N PHE A 66 0.64 17.79 -4.13
CA PHE A 66 1.20 19.06 -3.66
C PHE A 66 2.18 18.89 -2.48
N PHE A 67 2.53 17.65 -2.11
CA PHE A 67 3.51 17.42 -1.06
C PHE A 67 4.91 17.88 -1.50
N PRO A 68 5.73 18.39 -0.55
CA PRO A 68 7.08 18.85 -0.84
C PRO A 68 8.02 17.71 -1.25
N GLU A 69 7.72 16.48 -0.83
CA GLU A 69 8.48 15.28 -1.18
C GLU A 69 7.61 14.01 -1.08
N PRO A 70 7.99 12.93 -1.79
CA PRO A 70 7.31 11.64 -1.67
C PRO A 70 7.29 11.13 -0.23
N PRO A 71 6.14 10.69 0.29
CA PRO A 71 6.07 10.13 1.63
C PRO A 71 6.85 8.81 1.71
N ALA A 72 7.41 8.53 2.87
CA ALA A 72 8.00 7.22 3.17
C ALA A 72 6.88 6.17 3.25
N GLU A 73 6.73 5.37 2.20
CA GLU A 73 5.82 4.22 2.20
C GLU A 73 6.63 2.94 2.41
N SER A 74 6.17 2.06 3.30
CA SER A 74 6.67 0.69 3.32
C SER A 74 6.24 -0.01 2.04
N ASP A 75 7.20 -0.52 1.25
CA ASP A 75 6.86 -1.25 0.04
C ASP A 75 6.01 -2.49 0.41
N PRO A 76 4.74 -2.56 -0.01
CA PRO A 76 3.87 -3.69 0.34
C PRO A 76 4.40 -5.02 -0.17
N VAL A 77 5.28 -4.98 -1.16
CA VAL A 77 5.93 -6.13 -1.78
C VAL A 77 6.91 -6.83 -0.84
N ASN A 78 7.51 -6.11 0.11
CA ASN A 78 8.58 -6.62 0.97
C ASN A 78 8.10 -7.33 2.25
N LYS A 79 6.79 -7.45 2.47
CA LYS A 79 6.22 -8.04 3.71
C LYS A 79 5.78 -9.51 3.56
N PHE A 80 5.86 -10.10 2.36
CA PHE A 80 5.59 -11.52 2.18
C PHE A 80 6.84 -12.37 2.47
N ARG A 81 6.66 -13.65 2.81
CA ARG A 81 7.77 -14.63 2.79
C ARG A 81 8.45 -14.52 1.42
N HIS A 82 9.71 -14.03 1.41
CA HIS A 82 10.40 -13.43 0.25
C HIS A 82 10.07 -14.09 -1.09
N LEU A 83 9.20 -13.45 -1.87
CA LEU A 83 9.18 -13.64 -3.32
C LEU A 83 10.43 -12.94 -3.88
N PRO A 84 11.15 -13.54 -4.83
CA PRO A 84 12.26 -12.84 -5.49
C PRO A 84 11.78 -11.56 -6.18
N ASP A 85 12.62 -10.52 -6.18
CA ASP A 85 12.30 -9.20 -6.76
C ASP A 85 11.77 -9.26 -8.20
N TYR A 86 12.28 -10.21 -9.00
CA TYR A 86 11.84 -10.37 -10.40
C TYR A 86 10.39 -10.87 -10.53
N GLU A 87 9.86 -11.62 -9.57
CA GLU A 87 8.43 -11.99 -9.57
C GLU A 87 7.56 -10.79 -9.21
N LEU A 88 8.08 -9.93 -8.35
CA LEU A 88 7.41 -8.73 -7.91
C LEU A 88 7.30 -7.73 -9.05
N GLU A 89 8.34 -7.60 -9.89
CA GLU A 89 8.33 -6.80 -11.13
C GLU A 89 7.22 -7.22 -12.10
N ARG A 90 6.88 -8.52 -12.16
CA ARG A 90 5.84 -9.07 -13.05
C ARG A 90 4.40 -8.75 -12.63
N PHE A 91 4.17 -8.31 -11.39
CA PHE A 91 2.82 -7.95 -10.97
C PHE A 91 2.23 -6.85 -11.83
N SER A 92 1.01 -7.10 -12.30
CA SER A 92 0.19 -6.10 -13.00
C SER A 92 -0.12 -4.90 -12.10
N GLU A 93 -0.45 -3.76 -12.71
CA GLU A 93 -0.92 -2.57 -11.99
C GLU A 93 -2.10 -2.88 -11.05
N ASP A 94 -3.07 -3.66 -11.52
CA ASP A 94 -4.26 -3.99 -10.71
C ASP A 94 -3.84 -4.80 -9.48
N THR A 95 -2.99 -5.81 -9.66
CA THR A 95 -2.43 -6.60 -8.56
C THR A 95 -1.74 -5.71 -7.53
N VAL A 96 -0.84 -4.83 -7.96
CA VAL A 96 -0.13 -3.89 -7.06
C VAL A 96 -1.12 -3.00 -6.30
N ARG A 97 -2.17 -2.50 -6.98
CA ARG A 97 -3.21 -1.69 -6.37
C ARG A 97 -3.98 -2.46 -5.29
N LYS A 98 -4.34 -3.73 -5.55
CA LYS A 98 -5.04 -4.57 -4.57
C LYS A 98 -4.18 -4.85 -3.34
N ILE A 99 -2.89 -5.11 -3.53
CA ILE A 99 -1.95 -5.32 -2.41
C ILE A 99 -1.87 -4.04 -1.56
N ARG A 100 -1.74 -2.86 -2.18
CA ARG A 100 -1.74 -1.57 -1.47
C ARG A 100 -3.04 -1.32 -0.69
N LEU A 101 -4.18 -1.65 -1.27
CA LEU A 101 -5.47 -1.54 -0.59
C LEU A 101 -5.52 -2.46 0.65
N ALA A 102 -5.04 -3.69 0.51
CA ALA A 102 -4.96 -4.63 1.64
C ALA A 102 -4.03 -4.09 2.74
N GLN A 103 -2.88 -3.50 2.39
CA GLN A 103 -1.99 -2.86 3.36
C GLN A 103 -2.68 -1.69 4.07
N ALA A 104 -3.38 -0.82 3.34
CA ALA A 104 -4.12 0.29 3.94
C ALA A 104 -5.19 -0.18 4.93
N TYR A 105 -5.85 -1.31 4.65
CA TYR A 105 -6.76 -1.95 5.61
C TYR A 105 -6.03 -2.52 6.82
N GLN A 106 -4.89 -3.17 6.64
CA GLN A 106 -4.07 -3.64 7.75
C GLN A 106 -3.61 -2.50 8.65
N ASP A 107 -3.15 -1.40 8.07
CA ASP A 107 -2.68 -0.22 8.81
C ASP A 107 -3.85 0.46 9.55
N SER A 108 -5.02 0.55 8.91
CA SER A 108 -6.23 1.07 9.55
C SER A 108 -6.67 0.17 10.71
N LEU A 109 -6.65 -1.14 10.52
CA LEU A 109 -6.98 -2.12 11.55
C LEU A 109 -5.96 -2.11 12.69
N SER A 110 -4.67 -1.94 12.42
CA SER A 110 -3.67 -1.87 13.50
C SER A 110 -3.91 -0.68 14.40
N ILE A 111 -4.24 0.49 13.82
CA ILE A 111 -4.59 1.69 14.58
C ILE A 111 -5.84 1.45 15.44
N ILE A 112 -6.89 0.85 14.86
CA ILE A 112 -8.12 0.58 15.61
C ILE A 112 -7.87 -0.45 16.71
N LEU A 113 -7.24 -1.59 16.40
CA LEU A 113 -7.07 -2.70 17.33
C LEU A 113 -6.05 -2.42 18.46
N GLU A 114 -5.16 -1.44 18.29
CA GLU A 114 -4.31 -0.95 19.39
C GLU A 114 -5.13 -0.52 20.60
N ASP A 115 -6.31 0.08 20.39
CA ASP A 115 -7.19 0.52 21.46
C ASP A 115 -8.12 -0.59 22.00
N TYR A 116 -8.40 -1.63 21.21
CA TYR A 116 -9.43 -2.64 21.54
C TYR A 116 -8.91 -4.02 21.94
N THR A 117 -7.62 -4.32 21.80
CA THR A 117 -7.09 -5.68 22.05
C THR A 117 -6.08 -5.74 23.19
N SER A 118 -6.59 -5.85 24.43
CA SER A 118 -5.77 -6.13 25.62
C SER A 118 -5.27 -7.57 25.69
N LYS A 119 -5.87 -8.48 24.89
CA LYS A 119 -5.54 -9.90 24.83
C LYS A 119 -4.79 -10.22 23.54
N LYS A 120 -3.47 -10.40 23.62
CA LYS A 120 -2.61 -10.78 22.48
C LYS A 120 -1.98 -12.14 22.76
N ILE A 121 -2.60 -13.21 22.25
CA ILE A 121 -2.22 -14.60 22.58
C ILE A 121 -0.72 -14.90 22.36
N PHE A 122 -0.13 -14.32 21.31
CA PHE A 122 1.28 -14.47 20.96
C PHE A 122 2.24 -13.71 21.88
N ASN A 123 1.75 -12.71 22.61
CA ASN A 123 2.50 -12.01 23.65
C ASN A 123 2.25 -12.64 25.04
N ASP A 124 1.00 -13.06 25.28
CA ASP A 124 0.52 -13.48 26.60
C ASP A 124 0.81 -14.96 26.89
N ILE A 125 0.96 -15.78 25.85
CA ILE A 125 1.33 -17.20 25.95
C ILE A 125 2.73 -17.39 25.35
N VAL A 126 3.72 -17.59 26.21
CA VAL A 126 5.11 -17.82 25.80
C VAL A 126 5.47 -19.30 25.97
N PRO A 127 5.84 -20.01 24.89
CA PRO A 127 6.25 -21.40 24.97
C PRO A 127 7.68 -21.51 25.52
N LYS A 128 7.84 -21.45 26.85
CA LYS A 128 9.10 -21.73 27.53
C LYS A 128 8.98 -22.96 28.43
N ASN A 129 9.77 -24.00 28.14
CA ASN A 129 9.88 -25.23 28.92
C ASN A 129 8.53 -25.94 29.21
N GLN A 130 7.54 -25.80 28.33
CA GLN A 130 6.24 -26.44 28.45
C GLN A 130 6.07 -27.54 27.41
N SER A 131 5.31 -28.58 27.75
CA SER A 131 4.93 -29.59 26.77
C SER A 131 3.90 -29.02 25.78
N VAL A 132 3.84 -29.59 24.58
CA VAL A 132 2.84 -29.20 23.56
C VAL A 132 1.40 -29.33 24.09
N LYS A 133 1.16 -30.33 24.94
CA LYS A 133 -0.18 -30.59 25.51
C LYS A 133 -0.61 -29.51 26.49
N ASP A 134 0.33 -29.01 27.29
CA ASP A 134 0.07 -27.95 28.27
C ASP A 134 -0.15 -26.61 27.58
N LEU A 135 0.68 -26.30 26.57
CA LEU A 135 0.53 -25.11 25.76
C LEU A 135 -0.83 -25.08 25.05
N ALA A 136 -1.26 -26.21 24.49
CA ALA A 136 -2.57 -26.34 23.85
C ALA A 136 -3.74 -26.12 24.84
N HIS A 137 -3.62 -26.60 26.08
CA HIS A 137 -4.62 -26.31 27.13
C HIS A 137 -4.64 -24.82 27.49
N GLN A 138 -3.48 -24.20 27.62
CA GLN A 138 -3.36 -22.77 27.94
C GLN A 138 -4.00 -21.90 26.85
N VAL A 139 -3.72 -22.22 25.58
CA VAL A 139 -4.35 -21.56 24.42
C VAL A 139 -5.86 -21.71 24.46
N ARG A 140 -6.40 -22.92 24.63
CA ARG A 140 -7.86 -23.16 24.71
C ARG A 140 -8.52 -22.33 25.80
N LYS A 141 -7.95 -22.35 27.01
CA LYS A 141 -8.42 -21.55 28.14
C LYS A 141 -8.38 -20.05 27.83
N TYR A 142 -7.36 -19.61 27.11
CA TYR A 142 -7.17 -18.21 26.75
C TYR A 142 -8.20 -17.70 25.73
N VAL A 143 -8.49 -18.46 24.68
CA VAL A 143 -9.56 -18.13 23.70
C VAL A 143 -10.96 -18.44 24.20
N GLY A 144 -11.11 -19.24 25.26
CA GLY A 144 -12.40 -19.59 25.85
C GLY A 144 -13.20 -20.60 25.03
N ILE A 145 -12.51 -21.48 24.28
CA ILE A 145 -13.14 -22.52 23.45
C ILE A 145 -12.80 -23.88 24.04
N THR A 146 -13.81 -24.69 24.39
CA THR A 146 -13.61 -26.05 24.90
C THR A 146 -13.51 -27.08 23.77
N ILE A 147 -13.09 -28.31 24.08
CA ILE A 147 -13.00 -29.37 23.06
C ILE A 147 -14.41 -29.80 22.61
N GLU A 148 -15.36 -29.75 23.53
CA GLU A 148 -16.76 -30.10 23.29
C GLU A 148 -17.45 -29.10 22.35
N GLU A 149 -16.99 -27.84 22.31
CA GLU A 149 -17.52 -26.80 21.41
C GLU A 149 -16.93 -26.85 19.98
N GLN A 150 -15.90 -27.66 19.75
CA GLN A 150 -15.23 -27.79 18.45
C GLN A 150 -15.89 -28.82 17.51
N TYR A 151 -16.88 -29.56 18.01
CA TYR A 151 -17.59 -30.62 17.28
C TYR A 151 -19.09 -30.40 17.27
#